data_AF-A0A379TYM4-F1
#
_entry.id   AF-A0A379TYM4-F1
#
_cell.length_a   1.000
_cell.length_b   1.000
_cell.length_c   1.000
_cell.angle_alpha   90.00
_cell.angle_beta   90.00
_cell.angle_gamma   90.00
#
_symmetry.space_group_name_H-M   'P 1'
#
loop_
_entity.id
_entity.type
_entity.pdbx_description
1 polymer ?
#
loop_
_entity_poly.entity_id
_entity_poly.type
_entity_poly.pdbx_seq_one_letter_code
_entity_poly.pdbx_strand_id
1 'polypeptide(L)'
;MDVHGDNIVLTPAGLRLIDWEYAGDGDIALELAAVWVEDERQHRQLANAYAARARIDARQLWRQIRLWQPWVIMLKAGWFEYRWRQTGEQQFIRLADETWRQLRMKG
;
A
#
# COMPACT_ATOMS: atom_id res chain seq x y z
N MET A 1 -2.26 -5.25 -4.49
CA MET A 1 -2.36 -3.80 -4.23
C MET A 1 -3.57 -3.43 -3.37
N ASP A 2 -4.47 -4.37 -3.05
CA ASP A 2 -5.80 -4.09 -2.48
C ASP A 2 -5.98 -4.60 -1.03
N VAL A 3 -4.88 -4.62 -0.26
CA VAL A 3 -4.87 -5.09 1.13
C VAL A 3 -5.07 -3.91 2.06
N HIS A 4 -6.32 -3.68 2.46
CA HIS A 4 -6.73 -2.62 3.39
C HIS A 4 -7.88 -3.06 4.32
N GLY A 5 -8.23 -2.21 5.28
CA GLY A 5 -9.21 -2.52 6.33
C GLY A 5 -10.56 -2.99 5.80
N ASP A 6 -11.09 -2.33 4.77
CA ASP A 6 -12.39 -2.71 4.18
C ASP A 6 -12.39 -4.10 3.52
N ASN A 7 -11.21 -4.64 3.16
CA ASN A 7 -11.04 -5.98 2.57
C ASN A 7 -10.63 -7.04 3.62
N ILE A 8 -10.74 -6.71 4.91
CA ILE A 8 -10.45 -7.63 6.00
C ILE A 8 -11.72 -7.85 6.84
N VAL A 9 -12.17 -9.09 6.91
CA VAL A 9 -13.30 -9.49 7.77
C VAL A 9 -12.81 -10.22 9.02
N LEU A 10 -13.35 -9.85 10.17
CA LEU A 10 -13.15 -10.57 11.42
C LEU A 10 -14.11 -11.76 11.49
N THR A 11 -13.56 -12.97 11.63
CA THR A 11 -14.33 -14.20 11.84
C THR A 11 -14.00 -14.80 13.21
N PRO A 12 -14.81 -15.74 13.72
CA PRO A 12 -14.46 -16.48 14.95
C PRO A 12 -13.11 -17.22 14.86
N ALA A 13 -12.64 -17.53 13.64
CA ALA A 13 -11.35 -18.16 13.38
C ALA A 13 -10.25 -17.16 13.00
N GLY A 14 -10.44 -15.88 13.32
CA GLY A 14 -9.51 -14.78 13.05
C GLY A 14 -9.81 -13.99 11.78
N LEU A 15 -8.87 -13.13 11.39
CA LEU A 15 -8.99 -12.26 10.21
C LEU A 15 -8.97 -13.09 8.91
N ARG A 16 -9.73 -12.64 7.91
CA ARG A 16 -9.74 -13.19 6.55
C ARG A 16 -9.71 -12.06 5.54
N LEU A 17 -8.93 -12.27 4.47
CA LEU A 17 -8.93 -11.40 3.30
C LEU A 17 -10.05 -11.81 2.36
N ILE A 18 -10.74 -10.82 1.82
CA ILE A 18 -11.76 -10.96 0.78
C ILE A 18 -11.34 -10.15 -0.45
N ASP A 19 -12.19 -10.16 -1.47
CA ASP A 19 -12.04 -9.35 -2.69
C ASP A 19 -10.75 -9.64 -3.50
N TRP A 20 -10.70 -10.85 -4.07
CA TRP A 20 -9.52 -11.36 -4.78
C TRP A 20 -9.49 -11.00 -6.28
N GLU A 21 -10.34 -10.08 -6.75
CA GLU A 21 -10.49 -9.82 -8.20
C GLU A 21 -9.22 -9.25 -8.86
N TYR A 22 -8.34 -8.62 -8.06
CA TYR A 22 -7.04 -8.11 -8.49
C TYR A 22 -5.86 -9.01 -8.09
N ALA A 23 -6.12 -10.24 -7.64
CA ALA A 23 -5.07 -11.17 -7.28
C ALA A 23 -4.29 -11.63 -8.51
N GLY A 24 -2.97 -11.52 -8.46
CA GLY A 24 -2.07 -11.95 -9.52
C GLY A 24 -0.66 -12.20 -8.98
N ASP A 25 0.17 -12.85 -9.80
CA ASP A 25 1.60 -12.96 -9.48
C ASP A 25 2.27 -11.60 -9.62
N GLY A 26 3.14 -11.25 -8.68
CA GLY A 26 3.70 -9.90 -8.57
C GLY A 26 4.82 -9.81 -7.54
N ASP A 27 5.54 -8.70 -7.56
CA ASP A 27 6.58 -8.45 -6.58
C ASP A 27 5.95 -8.25 -5.19
N ILE A 28 6.23 -9.17 -4.27
CA ILE A 28 5.75 -9.09 -2.88
C ILE A 28 6.16 -7.79 -2.18
N ALA A 29 7.30 -7.20 -2.56
CA ALA A 29 7.73 -5.94 -2.00
C ALA A 29 6.85 -4.77 -2.46
N LEU A 30 6.32 -4.82 -3.68
CA LEU A 30 5.31 -3.87 -4.17
C LEU A 30 4.01 -4.04 -3.39
N GLU A 31 3.55 -5.27 -3.24
CA GLU A 31 2.33 -5.60 -2.48
C GLU A 31 2.42 -5.09 -1.04
N LEU A 32 3.53 -5.36 -0.35
CA LEU A 32 3.77 -4.86 0.99
C LEU A 32 3.94 -3.33 1.03
N ALA A 33 4.53 -2.72 0.00
CA ALA A 33 4.64 -1.26 -0.08
C ALA A 33 3.28 -0.56 -0.23
N ALA A 34 2.28 -1.25 -0.80
CA ALA A 34 0.93 -0.74 -0.99
C ALA A 34 0.01 -0.89 0.23
N VAL A 35 0.40 -1.69 1.24
CA VAL A 35 -0.41 -1.86 2.46
C VAL A 35 -0.53 -0.54 3.21
N TRP A 36 -1.77 -0.17 3.57
CA TRP A 36 -2.01 1.01 4.39
C TRP A 36 -1.50 0.80 5.82
N VAL A 37 -0.61 1.68 6.26
CA VAL A 37 -0.03 1.71 7.61
C VAL A 37 0.08 3.16 8.07
N GLU A 38 0.02 3.40 9.38
CA GLU A 38 0.01 4.76 9.93
C GLU A 38 1.38 5.44 9.82
N ASP A 39 2.46 4.68 10.00
CA ASP A 39 3.83 5.18 9.98
C ASP A 39 4.86 4.15 9.46
N GLU A 40 6.10 4.60 9.25
CA GLU A 40 7.20 3.75 8.79
C GLU A 40 7.56 2.65 9.80
N ARG A 41 7.35 2.87 11.10
CA ARG A 41 7.65 1.90 12.14
C ARG A 41 6.70 0.71 12.05
N GLN A 42 5.40 0.95 11.92
CA GLN A 42 4.40 -0.07 11.67
C GLN A 42 4.68 -0.79 10.35
N HIS A 43 5.07 -0.05 9.30
CA HIS A 43 5.43 -0.66 8.03
C HIS A 43 6.61 -1.62 8.17
N ARG A 44 7.64 -1.21 8.91
CA ARG A 44 8.82 -2.03 9.16
C ARG A 44 8.48 -3.26 10.01
N GLN A 45 7.60 -3.12 10.99
CA GLN A 45 7.11 -4.24 11.80
C GLN A 45 6.36 -5.26 10.94
N LEU A 46 5.46 -4.80 10.06
CA LEU A 46 4.76 -5.65 9.10
C LEU A 46 5.75 -6.39 8.18
N ALA A 47 6.71 -5.68 7.60
CA ALA A 47 7.73 -6.27 6.73
C ALA A 47 8.56 -7.33 7.47
N ASN A 48 8.96 -7.08 8.71
CA ASN A 48 9.71 -8.04 9.52
C ASN A 48 8.86 -9.29 9.86
N ALA A 49 7.58 -9.10 10.20
CA ALA A 49 6.67 -10.21 10.50
C ALA A 49 6.43 -11.08 9.27
N TYR A 50 6.20 -10.45 8.11
CA TYR A 50 6.08 -11.16 6.84
C TYR A 50 7.36 -11.92 6.50
N ALA A 51 8.52 -11.26 6.58
CA ALA A 51 9.82 -11.88 6.30
C ALA A 51 10.08 -13.12 7.16
N ALA A 52 9.79 -13.05 8.47
CA ALA A 52 9.92 -14.18 9.37
C ALA A 52 9.01 -15.35 8.97
N ARG A 53 7.75 -15.06 8.59
CA ARG A 53 6.77 -16.09 8.21
C ARG A 53 7.05 -16.73 6.85
N ALA A 54 7.56 -15.94 5.91
CA ALA A 54 7.91 -16.35 4.55
C ALA A 54 9.35 -16.86 4.42
N ARG A 55 10.16 -16.78 5.49
CA ARG A 55 11.60 -17.13 5.50
C ARG A 55 12.42 -16.35 4.46
N ILE A 56 12.14 -15.05 4.36
CA ILE A 56 12.85 -14.09 3.49
C ILE A 56 13.80 -13.24 4.34
N ASP A 57 14.92 -12.79 3.77
CA ASP A 57 15.79 -11.82 4.44
C ASP A 57 15.05 -10.48 4.65
N ALA A 58 14.83 -10.13 5.92
CA ALA A 58 14.06 -8.94 6.28
C ALA A 58 14.72 -7.63 5.85
N ARG A 59 16.05 -7.57 5.77
CA ARG A 59 16.78 -6.36 5.34
C ARG A 59 16.63 -6.16 3.83
N GLN A 60 16.76 -7.23 3.06
CA GLN A 60 16.56 -7.24 1.62
C GLN A 60 15.11 -6.89 1.27
N LEU A 61 14.14 -7.50 1.93
CA LEU A 61 12.72 -7.22 1.72
C LEU A 61 12.40 -5.75 2.01
N TRP A 62 12.87 -5.21 3.14
CA TRP A 62 12.64 -3.81 3.47
C TRP A 62 13.25 -2.86 2.45
N ARG A 63 14.45 -3.17 1.94
CA ARG A 63 15.06 -2.36 0.89
C ARG A 63 14.19 -2.31 -0.36
N GLN A 64 13.63 -3.45 -0.78
CA GLN A 64 12.76 -3.50 -1.96
C GLN A 64 11.44 -2.75 -1.74
N ILE A 65 10.83 -2.89 -0.55
CA ILE A 65 9.62 -2.13 -0.18
C ILE A 65 9.87 -0.63 -0.32
N ARG A 66 11.03 -0.14 0.17
CA ARG A 66 11.39 1.29 0.05
C ARG A 66 11.62 1.74 -1.38
N LEU A 67 12.14 0.88 -2.25
CA LEU A 67 12.31 1.19 -3.67
C LEU A 67 10.96 1.31 -4.40
N TRP A 68 9.95 0.55 -3.96
CA TRP A 68 8.59 0.64 -4.50
C TRP A 68 7.78 1.83 -3.98
N GLN A 69 8.08 2.36 -2.79
CA GLN A 69 7.27 3.43 -2.18
C GLN A 69 7.01 4.65 -3.09
N PRO A 70 8.01 5.23 -3.78
CA PRO A 70 7.76 6.37 -4.67
C PRO A 70 6.75 6.06 -5.77
N TRP A 71 6.81 4.85 -6.33
CA TRP A 71 5.91 4.39 -7.38
C TRP A 71 4.49 4.16 -6.86
N VAL A 72 4.34 3.59 -5.67
CA VAL A 72 3.04 3.41 -5.01
C VAL A 72 2.38 4.76 -4.74
N ILE A 73 3.14 5.74 -4.23
CA ILE A 73 2.65 7.11 -3.98
C ILE A 73 2.19 7.74 -5.30
N MET A 74 2.98 7.61 -6.37
CA MET A 74 2.63 8.10 -7.70
C MET A 74 1.34 7.46 -8.24
N LEU A 75 1.18 6.14 -8.12
CA LEU A 75 -0.02 5.41 -8.54
C LEU A 75 -1.26 5.86 -7.76
N LYS A 76 -1.13 6.04 -6.44
CA LYS A 76 -2.21 6.52 -5.58
C LYS A 76 -2.65 7.94 -5.97
N ALA A 77 -1.71 8.84 -6.20
CA ALA A 77 -2.00 10.20 -6.64
C ALA A 77 -2.70 10.20 -8.01
N GLY A 78 -2.21 9.41 -8.97
CA GLY A 78 -2.82 9.26 -10.29
C GLY A 78 -4.23 8.66 -10.22
N TRP A 79 -4.46 7.70 -9.33
CA TRP A 79 -5.80 7.13 -9.10
C TRP A 79 -6.78 8.18 -8.59
N PHE A 80 -6.38 9.00 -7.63
CA PHE A 80 -7.21 10.10 -7.15
C PHE A 80 -7.52 11.13 -8.25
N GLU A 81 -6.54 11.52 -9.07
CA GLU A 81 -6.79 12.41 -10.21
C GLU A 81 -7.76 11.80 -11.22
N TYR A 82 -7.62 10.51 -11.52
CA TYR A 82 -8.53 9.79 -12.41
C TYR A 82 -9.95 9.77 -11.86
N ARG A 83 -10.13 9.45 -10.57
CA ARG A 83 -11.44 9.45 -9.90
C ARG A 83 -12.06 10.84 -9.86
N TRP A 84 -11.26 11.89 -9.65
CA TRP A 84 -11.73 13.26 -9.77
C TRP A 84 -12.24 13.58 -11.18
N ARG A 85 -11.53 13.18 -12.24
CA ARG A 85 -11.99 13.39 -13.62
C ARG A 85 -13.31 12.69 -13.93
N GLN A 86 -13.56 11.54 -13.31
CA GLN A 86 -14.81 10.79 -13.51
C GLN A 86 -16.00 11.38 -12.75
N THR A 87 -15.78 11.85 -11.52
CA THR A 87 -16.86 12.20 -10.57
C THR A 87 -17.04 13.70 -10.37
N GLY A 88 -16.00 14.49 -10.59
CA GLY A 88 -15.95 15.92 -10.25
C GLY A 88 -15.81 16.21 -8.75
N GLU A 89 -15.72 15.18 -7.89
CA GLU A 89 -15.72 15.37 -6.44
C GLU A 89 -14.39 15.97 -5.94
N GLN A 90 -14.48 17.12 -5.29
CA GLN A 90 -13.32 17.89 -4.84
C GLN A 90 -12.45 17.18 -3.79
N GLN A 91 -12.98 16.17 -3.10
CA GLN A 91 -12.20 15.38 -2.15
C GLN A 91 -11.03 14.66 -2.85
N PHE A 92 -11.23 14.15 -4.07
CA PHE A 92 -10.20 13.37 -4.76
C PHE A 92 -9.03 14.24 -5.21
N ILE A 93 -9.28 15.44 -5.74
CA ILE A 93 -8.16 16.32 -6.14
C ILE A 93 -7.35 16.84 -4.95
N ARG A 94 -8.00 17.02 -3.78
CA ARG A 94 -7.28 17.32 -2.52
C ARG A 94 -6.37 16.17 -2.09
N LEU A 95 -6.89 14.94 -2.11
CA LEU A 95 -6.11 13.75 -1.79
C LEU A 95 -4.95 13.53 -2.78
N ALA A 96 -5.14 13.82 -4.06
CA ALA A 96 -4.08 13.78 -5.06
C ALA A 96 -2.96 14.78 -4.74
N ASP A 97 -3.30 16.04 -4.47
CA ASP A 97 -2.33 17.09 -4.14
C ASP A 97 -1.55 16.76 -2.85
N GLU A 98 -2.23 16.31 -1.80
CA GLU A 98 -1.60 15.85 -0.56
C GLU A 98 -0.62 14.70 -0.82
N THR A 99 -1.02 13.72 -1.65
CA THR A 99 -0.19 12.56 -1.99
C THR A 99 1.05 12.98 -2.80
N TRP A 100 0.92 13.91 -3.75
CA TRP A 100 2.06 14.45 -4.50
C TRP A 100 3.04 15.24 -3.62
N ARG A 101 2.56 15.99 -2.63
CA ARG A 101 3.43 16.70 -1.67
C ARG A 101 4.27 15.71 -0.87
N GLN A 102 3.72 14.56 -0.49
CA GLN A 102 4.49 13.51 0.20
C GLN A 102 5.64 12.97 -0.65
N LEU A 103 5.44 12.85 -1.97
CA LEU A 103 6.50 12.45 -2.90
C LEU A 103 7.61 13.51 -2.97
N ARG A 104 7.25 14.79 -3.04
CA ARG A 104 8.20 15.91 -3.12
C ARG A 104 9.02 16.12 -1.85
N MET A 105 8.48 15.80 -0.67
CA MET A 105 9.22 15.93 0.60
C MET A 105 10.15 14.74 0.91
N LYS A 106 10.11 13.67 0.11
CA LYS A 106 10.95 12.47 0.28
C LYS A 106 12.11 12.37 -0.73
N GLY A 107 12.26 13.35 -1.63
CA GLY A 107 13.40 13.51 -2.56
C GLY A 107 14.40 14.52 -2.03
#